data_AF-A0A924HQ37-F1
#
_entry.id   AF-A0A924HQ37-F1
#
_cell.length_a   1.000
_cell.length_b   1.000
_cell.length_c   1.000
_cell.angle_alpha   90.00
_cell.angle_beta   90.00
_cell.angle_gamma   90.00
#
_symmetry.space_group_name_H-M   'P 1'
#
loop_
_entity.id
_entity.type
_entity.pdbx_description
1 polymer ?
#
loop_
_entity_poly.entity_id
_entity_poly.type
_entity_poly.pdbx_seq_one_letter_code
_entity_poly.pdbx_strand_id
1 'polypeptide(L)'
;HCGKGDDYHYHAAPLHLSTTSGLNPIAFALDGFAVYGTKEPDGTAMAALDDSHGHIYNSGIYHYHGTVTYPYVIGSMKGKVVTDPSTQAPENQILPQAFSSPLRPATSPLSGASITAFTANGTNAYLLTYKIGTKNGYINYSWDATNKYTFMFTSPDGAVTSSTYQRK
;
A
#
# COMPACT_ATOMS: atom_id res chain seq x y z
N HIS A 1 2.46 4.48 -2.80
CA HIS A 1 1.59 5.51 -2.22
C HIS A 1 0.27 4.88 -1.80
N CYS A 2 -0.59 5.62 -1.08
CA CYS A 2 -1.98 5.20 -0.94
C CYS A 2 -2.70 5.41 -2.29
N GLY A 3 -3.37 4.39 -2.78
CA GLY A 3 -4.32 4.50 -3.88
C GLY A 3 -5.65 5.04 -3.37
N LYS A 4 -6.55 5.33 -4.31
CA LYS A 4 -7.86 5.93 -4.00
C LYS A 4 -8.81 4.95 -3.31
N GLY A 5 -8.45 3.67 -3.20
CA GLY A 5 -9.25 2.64 -2.53
C GLY A 5 -8.81 2.35 -1.09
N ASP A 6 -7.99 3.21 -0.48
CA ASP A 6 -7.29 2.93 0.77
C ASP A 6 -6.32 1.72 0.65
N ASP A 7 -5.90 1.40 -0.57
CA ASP A 7 -4.86 0.42 -0.88
C ASP A 7 -3.47 1.06 -0.74
N TYR A 8 -2.51 0.33 -0.17
CA TYR A 8 -1.10 0.73 -0.25
C TYR A 8 -0.45 -0.05 -1.36
N HIS A 9 0.14 0.64 -2.33
CA HIS A 9 1.04 0.02 -3.28
C HIS A 9 2.39 0.70 -3.27
N TYR A 10 3.43 0.00 -3.70
CA TYR A 10 4.78 0.55 -3.75
C TYR A 10 5.28 0.58 -5.19
N HIS A 11 6.02 1.63 -5.53
CA HIS A 11 6.81 1.68 -6.78
C HIS A 11 8.24 1.14 -6.57
N ALA A 12 8.55 0.69 -5.35
CA ALA A 12 9.83 0.10 -4.97
C ALA A 12 9.54 -0.98 -3.92
N ALA A 13 10.31 -2.05 -3.87
CA ALA A 13 10.10 -3.04 -2.83
C ALA A 13 10.32 -2.41 -1.43
N PRO A 14 9.52 -2.77 -0.42
CA PRO A 14 9.67 -2.24 0.94
C PRO A 14 10.88 -2.89 1.63
N LEU A 15 12.10 -2.49 1.22
CA LEU A 15 13.36 -3.13 1.63
C LEU A 15 13.56 -3.17 3.15
N HIS A 16 12.95 -2.23 3.89
CA HIS A 16 12.95 -2.23 5.35
C HIS A 16 12.34 -3.51 5.95
N LEU A 17 11.41 -4.19 5.25
CA LEU A 17 10.85 -5.45 5.73
C LEU A 17 11.91 -6.56 5.84
N SER A 18 13.05 -6.44 5.16
CA SER A 18 14.16 -7.40 5.28
C SER A 18 14.70 -7.50 6.71
N THR A 19 14.58 -6.45 7.52
CA THR A 19 14.97 -6.50 8.94
C THR A 19 14.08 -7.42 9.76
N THR A 20 12.83 -7.59 9.32
CA THR A 20 11.82 -8.42 9.97
C THR A 20 11.76 -9.82 9.35
N SER A 21 11.82 -9.93 8.03
CA SER A 21 11.76 -11.22 7.32
C SER A 21 13.08 -11.99 7.34
N GLY A 22 14.21 -11.30 7.58
CA GLY A 22 15.54 -11.88 7.53
C GLY A 22 15.91 -12.28 6.10
N LEU A 23 16.19 -13.57 5.90
CA LEU A 23 16.48 -14.15 4.58
C LEU A 23 15.22 -14.66 3.86
N ASN A 24 14.03 -14.52 4.47
CA ASN A 24 12.78 -14.87 3.81
C ASN A 24 12.34 -13.77 2.82
N PRO A 25 11.49 -14.11 1.83
CA PRO A 25 10.89 -13.11 0.93
C PRO A 25 10.23 -11.97 1.69
N ILE A 26 10.35 -10.76 1.15
CA ILE A 26 9.66 -9.56 1.67
C ILE A 26 8.27 -9.40 1.05
N ALA A 27 8.00 -10.06 -0.07
CA ALA A 27 6.71 -10.13 -0.75
C ALA A 27 6.65 -11.31 -1.73
N PHE A 28 5.49 -11.51 -2.35
CA PHE A 28 5.30 -12.38 -3.50
C PHE A 28 4.64 -11.59 -4.63
N ALA A 29 5.10 -11.80 -5.86
CA ALA A 29 4.52 -11.22 -7.06
C ALA A 29 3.19 -11.93 -7.42
N LEU A 30 2.37 -11.27 -8.25
CA LEU A 30 1.07 -11.81 -8.68
C LEU A 30 1.19 -13.06 -9.58
N ASP A 31 2.37 -13.31 -10.13
CA ASP A 31 2.70 -14.52 -10.88
C ASP A 31 3.22 -15.67 -9.99
N GLY A 32 3.28 -15.46 -8.67
CA GLY A 32 3.61 -16.45 -7.66
C GLY A 32 5.09 -16.52 -7.27
N PHE A 33 5.98 -15.76 -7.91
CA PHE A 33 7.39 -15.77 -7.54
C PHE A 33 7.69 -14.90 -6.32
N ALA A 34 8.63 -15.36 -5.50
CA ALA A 34 9.11 -14.61 -4.35
C ALA A 34 9.80 -13.30 -4.77
N VAL A 35 9.69 -12.29 -3.91
CA VAL A 35 10.42 -11.03 -4.03
C VAL A 35 11.32 -10.88 -2.81
N TYR A 36 12.63 -10.82 -3.04
CA TYR A 36 13.65 -10.63 -2.01
C TYR A 36 14.12 -9.18 -1.95
N GLY A 37 14.82 -8.84 -0.87
CA GLY A 37 15.57 -7.59 -0.76
C GLY A 37 16.89 -7.65 -1.56
N THR A 38 17.97 -7.13 -0.98
CA THR A 38 19.28 -7.04 -1.66
C THR A 38 20.17 -8.28 -1.48
N LYS A 39 19.60 -9.39 -1.01
CA LYS A 39 20.32 -10.65 -0.74
C LYS A 39 19.57 -11.84 -1.31
N GLU A 40 20.34 -12.87 -1.65
CA GLU A 40 19.83 -14.19 -2.00
C GLU A 40 19.21 -14.90 -0.78
N PRO A 41 18.42 -15.97 -1.01
CA PRO A 41 17.80 -16.74 0.08
C PRO A 41 18.79 -17.37 1.08
N ASP A 42 20.05 -17.56 0.68
CA ASP A 42 21.12 -18.06 1.55
C ASP A 42 21.96 -16.94 2.21
N GLY A 43 21.60 -15.68 1.94
CA GLY A 43 22.26 -14.51 2.50
C GLY A 43 23.47 -14.01 1.72
N THR A 44 23.83 -14.65 0.60
CA THR A 44 24.82 -14.12 -0.32
C THR A 44 24.33 -12.85 -1.02
N ALA A 45 25.25 -12.15 -1.69
CA ALA A 45 24.90 -10.94 -2.43
C ALA A 45 24.03 -11.29 -3.64
N MET A 46 23.01 -10.47 -3.88
CA MET A 46 22.12 -10.57 -5.04
C MET A 46 22.91 -10.68 -6.35
N ALA A 47 22.57 -11.66 -7.18
CA ALA A 47 23.15 -11.85 -8.50
C ALA A 47 22.68 -10.78 -9.52
N ALA A 48 23.22 -10.87 -10.74
CA ALA A 48 22.77 -10.01 -11.82
C ALA A 48 21.31 -10.32 -12.20
N LEU A 49 20.49 -9.28 -12.26
CA LEU A 49 19.07 -9.36 -12.59
C LEU A 49 18.86 -9.28 -14.10
N ASP A 50 17.81 -9.94 -14.59
CA ASP A 50 17.33 -9.83 -15.96
C ASP A 50 16.36 -8.63 -16.17
N ASP A 51 15.80 -8.52 -17.38
CA ASP A 51 14.87 -7.43 -17.76
C ASP A 51 13.57 -7.41 -16.94
N SER A 52 13.20 -8.54 -16.33
CA SER A 52 12.05 -8.64 -15.44
C SER A 52 12.41 -8.30 -14.00
N HIS A 53 13.67 -7.94 -13.74
CA HIS A 53 14.22 -7.57 -12.44
C HIS A 53 14.28 -8.74 -11.43
N GLY A 54 14.61 -9.92 -11.95
CA GLY A 54 14.87 -11.12 -11.15
C GLY A 54 15.88 -12.05 -11.82
N HIS A 55 16.03 -13.27 -11.32
CA HIS A 55 16.86 -14.29 -11.93
C HIS A 55 16.46 -15.69 -11.48
N ILE A 56 16.99 -16.70 -12.17
CA ILE A 56 16.96 -18.10 -11.73
C ILE A 56 18.11 -18.33 -10.77
N TYR A 57 17.81 -18.83 -9.56
CA TYR A 57 18.82 -19.15 -8.55
C TYR A 57 18.95 -20.65 -8.31
N ASN A 58 20.18 -21.10 -7.97
CA ASN A 58 20.64 -22.46 -7.64
C ASN A 58 19.72 -23.65 -8.00
N SER A 59 18.56 -23.75 -7.35
CA SER A 59 17.54 -24.79 -7.53
C SER A 59 16.71 -24.67 -8.81
N GLY A 60 17.02 -23.72 -9.70
CA GLY A 60 16.23 -23.49 -10.91
C GLY A 60 14.96 -22.68 -10.67
N ILE A 61 14.78 -22.14 -9.47
CA ILE A 61 13.60 -21.35 -9.11
C ILE A 61 13.88 -19.88 -9.40
N TYR A 62 13.00 -19.28 -10.20
CA TYR A 62 13.04 -17.86 -10.49
C TYR A 62 12.55 -17.05 -9.27
N HIS A 63 13.17 -15.91 -9.00
CA HIS A 63 12.66 -14.94 -8.03
C HIS A 63 13.06 -13.51 -8.41
N TYR A 64 12.32 -12.54 -7.89
CA TYR A 64 12.58 -11.13 -8.10
C TYR A 64 13.36 -10.53 -6.94
N HIS A 65 13.94 -9.36 -7.19
CA HIS A 65 14.55 -8.54 -6.15
C HIS A 65 13.99 -7.12 -6.14
N GLY A 66 14.05 -6.51 -4.95
CA GLY A 66 13.96 -5.07 -4.80
C GLY A 66 15.34 -4.43 -4.76
N THR A 67 15.49 -3.27 -5.38
CA THR A 67 16.74 -2.51 -5.41
C THR A 67 16.50 -1.02 -5.14
N VAL A 68 17.57 -0.29 -4.85
CA VAL A 68 17.54 1.18 -4.64
C VAL A 68 17.76 1.97 -5.94
N THR A 69 17.90 1.27 -7.07
CA THR A 69 18.17 1.85 -8.40
C THR A 69 17.09 1.40 -9.38
N TYR A 70 16.74 2.24 -10.35
CA TYR A 70 15.76 1.90 -11.38
C TYR A 70 16.09 0.55 -12.06
N PRO A 71 15.11 -0.34 -12.29
CA PRO A 71 13.66 -0.16 -12.14
C PRO A 71 13.10 -0.35 -10.72
N TYR A 72 13.94 -0.48 -9.69
CA TYR A 72 13.63 -0.61 -8.25
C TYR A 72 12.93 -1.91 -7.83
N VAL A 73 12.04 -2.46 -8.65
CA VAL A 73 11.32 -3.72 -8.43
C VAL A 73 10.73 -4.22 -9.77
N ILE A 74 10.32 -5.49 -9.81
CA ILE A 74 9.63 -6.22 -10.92
C ILE A 74 9.35 -5.36 -12.17
N GLY A 75 10.13 -5.57 -13.23
CA GLY A 75 9.94 -4.88 -14.51
C GLY A 75 8.84 -5.50 -15.38
N SER A 76 8.61 -6.81 -15.25
CA SER A 76 7.57 -7.57 -15.94
C SER A 76 7.32 -8.90 -15.23
N MET A 77 6.15 -9.50 -15.42
CA MET A 77 5.84 -10.82 -14.89
C MET A 77 6.46 -11.91 -15.75
N LYS A 78 7.20 -12.82 -15.12
CA LYS A 78 7.85 -13.99 -15.71
C LYS A 78 6.98 -15.22 -15.69
N GLY A 79 6.17 -15.34 -14.64
CA GLY A 79 5.19 -16.41 -14.53
C GLY A 79 3.94 -16.13 -15.36
N LYS A 80 3.08 -17.14 -15.44
CA LYS A 80 1.79 -17.03 -16.08
C LYS A 80 0.82 -16.29 -15.16
N VAL A 81 0.17 -15.26 -15.70
CA VAL A 81 -0.89 -14.52 -15.01
C VAL A 81 -2.19 -14.59 -15.81
N VAL A 82 -3.31 -14.42 -15.12
CA VAL A 82 -4.61 -14.18 -15.78
C VAL A 82 -4.83 -12.68 -15.76
N THR A 83 -5.20 -12.08 -16.89
CA THR A 83 -5.57 -10.67 -16.96
C THR A 83 -7.08 -10.52 -17.06
N ASP A 84 -7.59 -9.38 -16.60
CA ASP A 84 -9.00 -9.02 -16.76
C ASP A 84 -9.38 -9.02 -18.25
N PRO A 85 -10.31 -9.89 -18.69
CA PRO A 85 -10.67 -9.98 -20.10
C PRO A 85 -11.51 -8.78 -20.58
N SER A 86 -12.02 -7.95 -19.67
CA SER A 86 -12.83 -6.78 -20.00
C SER A 86 -11.99 -5.53 -20.33
N THR A 87 -10.69 -5.57 -20.07
CA THR A 87 -9.76 -4.46 -20.30
C THR A 87 -8.63 -4.89 -21.24
N GLN A 88 -8.06 -3.94 -21.98
CA GLN A 88 -6.95 -4.19 -22.91
C GLN A 88 -5.67 -3.50 -22.44
N ALA A 89 -4.52 -4.01 -22.86
CA ALA A 89 -3.23 -3.38 -22.57
C ALA A 89 -3.19 -1.93 -23.11
N PRO A 90 -2.56 -0.99 -22.38
CA PRO A 90 -1.75 -1.17 -21.18
C PRO A 90 -2.54 -1.15 -19.85
N GLU A 91 -3.87 -1.06 -19.90
CA GLU A 91 -4.74 -0.89 -18.73
C GLU A 91 -5.31 -2.21 -18.21
N ASN A 92 -4.85 -3.36 -18.74
CA ASN A 92 -5.32 -4.67 -18.33
C ASN A 92 -4.69 -5.11 -17.01
N GLN A 93 -5.55 -5.32 -16.01
CA GLN A 93 -5.13 -5.71 -14.67
C GLN A 93 -4.93 -7.23 -14.55
N ILE A 94 -4.01 -7.68 -13.69
CA ILE A 94 -3.84 -9.09 -13.33
C ILE A 94 -4.93 -9.52 -12.30
N LEU A 95 -5.52 -10.70 -12.48
CA LEU A 95 -6.53 -11.30 -11.61
C LEU A 95 -6.13 -12.73 -11.14
N PRO A 96 -6.52 -13.15 -9.93
CA PRO A 96 -7.09 -12.33 -8.86
C PRO A 96 -6.00 -11.49 -8.18
N GLN A 97 -6.38 -10.31 -7.68
CA GLN A 97 -5.58 -9.58 -6.69
C GLN A 97 -6.51 -9.03 -5.61
N ALA A 98 -5.96 -8.66 -4.46
CA ALA A 98 -6.77 -8.05 -3.41
C ALA A 98 -7.36 -6.74 -3.91
N PHE A 99 -8.68 -6.58 -3.73
CA PHE A 99 -9.36 -5.31 -3.99
C PHE A 99 -9.71 -4.65 -2.66
N SER A 100 -9.47 -3.35 -2.58
CA SER A 100 -10.01 -2.51 -1.53
C SER A 100 -11.00 -1.54 -2.16
N SER A 101 -12.13 -1.34 -1.49
CA SER A 101 -13.08 -0.29 -1.85
C SER A 101 -12.98 0.81 -0.81
N PRO A 102 -12.88 2.08 -1.24
CA PRO A 102 -12.81 3.18 -0.30
C PRO A 102 -14.10 3.22 0.50
N LEU A 103 -13.97 3.41 1.82
CA LEU A 103 -15.12 3.53 2.71
C LEU A 103 -15.97 4.77 2.38
N ARG A 104 -15.33 5.81 1.83
CA ARG A 104 -15.97 7.08 1.48
C ARG A 104 -15.36 7.69 0.21
N PRO A 105 -16.10 8.55 -0.52
CA PRO A 105 -15.53 9.30 -1.62
C PRO A 105 -14.34 10.15 -1.18
N ALA A 106 -13.35 10.29 -2.07
CA ALA A 106 -12.23 11.18 -1.87
C ALA A 106 -12.72 12.64 -1.82
N THR A 107 -12.18 13.43 -0.87
CA THR A 107 -12.45 14.87 -0.77
C THR A 107 -11.42 15.66 -1.55
N SER A 108 -11.66 16.96 -1.74
CA SER A 108 -10.66 17.87 -2.29
C SER A 108 -9.38 17.87 -1.42
N PRO A 109 -8.19 17.94 -2.03
CA PRO A 109 -6.94 18.08 -1.30
C PRO A 109 -6.96 19.30 -0.38
N LEU A 110 -6.43 19.14 0.83
CA LEU A 110 -6.33 20.21 1.81
C LEU A 110 -4.92 20.81 1.77
N SER A 111 -4.75 21.88 0.99
CA SER A 111 -3.43 22.50 0.77
C SER A 111 -2.83 23.06 2.06
N GLY A 112 -1.53 22.83 2.26
CA GLY A 112 -0.80 23.26 3.47
C GLY A 112 -1.12 22.46 4.73
N ALA A 113 -1.90 21.38 4.63
CA ALA A 113 -2.18 20.50 5.75
C ALA A 113 -0.99 19.57 6.05
N SER A 114 -0.68 19.38 7.34
CA SER A 114 0.24 18.34 7.81
C SER A 114 -0.42 17.53 8.92
N ILE A 115 -0.35 16.20 8.84
CA ILE A 115 -0.81 15.32 9.92
C ILE A 115 0.23 15.37 11.04
N THR A 116 -0.22 15.61 12.28
CA THR A 116 0.65 15.79 13.44
C THR A 116 0.45 14.75 14.53
N ALA A 117 -0.72 14.11 14.56
CA ALA A 117 -0.98 13.00 15.47
C ALA A 117 -2.07 12.08 14.92
N PHE A 118 -1.99 10.80 15.31
CA PHE A 118 -3.02 9.80 15.07
C PHE A 118 -3.09 8.89 16.30
N THR A 119 -4.22 8.93 17.01
CA THR A 119 -4.36 8.26 18.30
C THR A 119 -5.66 7.48 18.37
N ALA A 120 -5.63 6.29 18.96
CA ALA A 120 -6.85 5.60 19.35
C ALA A 120 -7.61 6.44 20.39
N ASN A 121 -8.92 6.57 20.22
CA ASN A 121 -9.83 7.30 21.11
C ASN A 121 -11.01 6.42 21.57
N GLY A 122 -10.81 5.10 21.55
CA GLY A 122 -11.79 4.07 21.88
C GLY A 122 -11.48 2.77 21.14
N THR A 123 -12.26 1.71 21.40
CA THR A 123 -12.05 0.37 20.80
C THR A 123 -12.12 0.39 19.27
N ASN A 124 -13.08 1.15 18.72
CA ASN A 124 -13.32 1.30 17.29
C ASN A 124 -13.34 2.79 16.92
N ALA A 125 -12.43 3.58 17.49
CA ALA A 125 -12.42 5.02 17.32
C ALA A 125 -11.00 5.57 17.28
N TYR A 126 -10.76 6.51 16.37
CA TYR A 126 -9.48 7.17 16.19
C TYR A 126 -9.66 8.67 16.01
N LEU A 127 -8.68 9.41 16.48
CA LEU A 127 -8.54 10.84 16.28
C LEU A 127 -7.29 11.09 15.45
N LEU A 128 -7.48 11.69 14.27
CA LEU A 128 -6.42 12.28 13.48
C LEU A 128 -6.37 13.78 13.76
N THR A 129 -5.20 14.29 14.10
CA THR A 129 -4.95 15.74 14.25
C THR A 129 -4.07 16.22 13.11
N TYR A 130 -4.49 17.29 12.46
CA TYR A 130 -3.71 17.95 11.41
C TYR A 130 -3.57 19.44 11.68
N LYS A 131 -2.60 20.09 11.04
CA LYS A 131 -2.40 21.54 11.09
C LYS A 131 -2.50 22.16 9.72
N ILE A 132 -3.06 23.37 9.65
CA ILE A 132 -2.87 24.31 8.54
C ILE A 132 -2.25 25.57 9.13
N GLY A 133 -0.99 25.85 8.76
CA GLY A 133 -0.19 26.85 9.46
C GLY A 133 -0.03 26.49 10.94
N THR A 134 -0.47 27.37 11.84
CA THR A 134 -0.39 27.15 13.29
C THR A 134 -1.66 26.58 13.92
N LYS A 135 -2.76 26.47 13.16
CA LYS A 135 -4.07 26.06 13.67
C LYS A 135 -4.30 24.56 13.48
N ASN A 136 -4.84 23.91 14.51
CA ASN A 136 -5.19 22.49 14.46
C ASN A 136 -6.60 22.29 13.91
N GLY A 137 -6.77 21.28 13.07
CA GLY A 137 -8.05 20.64 12.80
C GLY A 137 -8.03 19.17 13.20
N TYR A 138 -9.21 18.56 13.20
CA TYR A 138 -9.42 17.21 13.73
C TYR A 138 -10.31 16.39 12.82
N ILE A 139 -10.02 15.10 12.73
CA ILE A 139 -10.92 14.09 12.17
C ILE A 139 -11.09 13.03 13.23
N ASN A 140 -12.24 13.04 13.89
CA ASN A 140 -12.63 11.97 14.80
C ASN A 140 -13.49 10.99 14.02
N TYR A 141 -13.13 9.72 14.00
CA TYR A 141 -13.96 8.72 13.36
C TYR A 141 -14.07 7.46 14.18
N SER A 142 -15.22 6.80 14.06
CA SER A 142 -15.52 5.56 14.77
C SER A 142 -16.43 4.65 13.96
N TRP A 143 -16.51 3.37 14.32
CA TRP A 143 -17.48 2.44 13.73
C TRP A 143 -18.15 1.55 14.77
N ASP A 144 -19.39 1.17 14.47
CA ASP A 144 -20.17 0.26 15.31
C ASP A 144 -20.01 -1.20 14.88
N ALA A 145 -20.69 -2.10 15.60
CA ALA A 145 -20.66 -3.54 15.33
C ALA A 145 -21.28 -3.92 13.96
N THR A 146 -22.01 -3.01 13.33
CA THR A 146 -22.59 -3.20 11.99
C THR A 146 -21.70 -2.63 10.88
N ASN A 147 -20.48 -2.22 11.20
CA ASN A 147 -19.55 -1.53 10.29
C ASN A 147 -20.12 -0.23 9.71
N LYS A 148 -20.96 0.47 10.47
CA LYS A 148 -21.36 1.83 10.15
C LYS A 148 -20.33 2.78 10.74
N TYR A 149 -19.61 3.46 9.85
CA TYR A 149 -18.59 4.44 10.20
C TYR A 149 -19.20 5.82 10.33
N THR A 150 -18.80 6.56 11.34
CA THR A 150 -19.14 7.97 11.56
C THR A 150 -17.86 8.77 11.58
N PHE A 151 -17.82 9.87 10.82
CA PHE A 151 -16.73 10.83 10.81
C PHE A 151 -17.25 12.18 11.29
N MET A 152 -16.49 12.83 12.16
CA MET A 152 -16.64 14.23 12.53
C MET A 152 -15.38 15.00 12.14
N PHE A 153 -15.54 15.96 11.24
CA PHE A 153 -14.47 16.83 10.78
C PHE A 153 -14.60 18.16 11.51
N THR A 154 -13.58 18.55 12.26
CA THR A 154 -13.44 19.88 12.82
C THR A 154 -12.36 20.62 12.04
N SER A 155 -12.72 21.70 11.35
CA SER A 155 -11.77 22.53 10.62
C SER A 155 -10.94 23.40 11.57
N PRO A 156 -9.82 23.99 11.11
CA PRO A 156 -8.95 24.80 11.96
C PRO A 156 -9.56 26.11 12.48
N ASP A 157 -10.72 26.50 11.96
CA ASP A 157 -11.55 27.62 12.45
C ASP A 157 -12.65 27.16 13.42
N GLY A 158 -12.74 25.86 13.70
CA GLY A 158 -13.69 25.26 14.65
C GLY A 158 -15.02 24.83 14.04
N ALA A 159 -15.26 25.00 12.73
CA ALA A 159 -16.49 24.49 12.13
C ALA A 159 -16.52 22.96 12.14
N VAL A 160 -17.67 22.37 12.47
CA VAL A 160 -17.83 20.92 12.59
C VAL A 160 -18.80 20.42 11.53
N THR A 161 -18.41 19.38 10.80
CA THR A 161 -19.29 18.63 9.90
C THR A 161 -19.23 17.14 10.23
N SER A 162 -20.33 16.43 9.98
CA SER A 162 -20.39 14.99 10.21
C SER A 162 -20.87 14.24 8.96
N SER A 163 -20.43 13.00 8.83
CA SER A 163 -20.84 12.10 7.75
C SER A 163 -20.83 10.66 8.23
N THR A 164 -21.70 9.83 7.66
CA THR A 164 -21.74 8.40 7.97
C THR A 164 -21.65 7.56 6.71
N TYR A 165 -20.93 6.44 6.78
CA TYR A 165 -20.72 5.51 5.67
C TYR A 165 -20.93 4.08 6.13
N GLN A 166 -21.58 3.27 5.31
CA GLN A 166 -21.73 1.85 5.54
C GLN A 166 -20.63 1.11 4.78
N ARG A 167 -19.77 0.36 5.48
CA ARG A 167 -18.86 -0.57 4.81
C ARG A 167 -19.68 -1.77 4.34
N LYS A 168 -19.58 -2.07 3.05
CA LYS A 168 -20.18 -3.26 2.43
C LYS A 168 -19.32 -4.49 2.68
#